data_AF-A0A0G1TK67-F1
#
_entry.id   AF-A0A0G1TK67-F1
#
_cell.length_a   1.000
_cell.length_b   1.000
_cell.length_c   1.000
_cell.angle_alpha   90.00
_cell.angle_beta   90.00
_cell.angle_gamma   90.00
#
_symmetry.space_group_name_H-M   'P 1'
#
loop_
_entity.id
_entity.type
_entity.pdbx_description
1 polymer ?
#
loop_
_entity_poly.entity_id
_entity_poly.type
_entity_poly.pdbx_seq_one_letter_code
_entity_poly.pdbx_strand_id
1 'polypeptide(L)'
;MNIIHALILGIVEGVTEFLPISSTGHLILASRLLGIAQTDFVKSFEIIIQLGAIFAVIVLYAQALLKNPDICKKVLWGFVPTGVLGIFLHSIIKEKFLGNNAIVVWALFVGGIALIALELFMRNRKNALVEISYGSAFFHNNCGRTFARHLKGARC
;
A
#
# COMPACT_ATOMS: atom_id res chain seq x y z
N MET A 1 9.70 26.78 -4.93
CA MET A 1 10.15 25.44 -4.51
C MET A 1 11.63 25.33 -4.86
N ASN A 2 12.47 24.84 -3.96
CA ASN A 2 13.93 24.72 -4.18
C ASN A 2 14.32 23.24 -4.21
N ILE A 3 15.56 22.92 -4.59
CA ILE A 3 16.06 21.53 -4.66
C ILE A 3 15.91 20.80 -3.31
N ILE A 4 16.19 21.48 -2.20
CA ILE A 4 16.02 20.91 -0.85
C ILE A 4 14.55 20.55 -0.58
N HIS A 5 13.61 21.42 -0.96
CA HIS A 5 12.18 21.14 -0.85
C HIS A 5 11.77 19.93 -1.68
N ALA A 6 12.26 19.85 -2.93
CA ALA A 6 12.00 18.72 -3.82
C ALA A 6 12.53 17.39 -3.23
N LEU A 7 13.74 17.42 -2.66
CA LEU A 7 14.34 16.27 -2.01
C LEU A 7 13.53 15.81 -0.79
N ILE A 8 13.12 16.73 0.09
CA ILE A 8 12.33 16.41 1.28
C ILE A 8 10.98 15.82 0.87
N LEU A 9 10.25 16.47 -0.04
CA LEU A 9 8.95 15.97 -0.50
C LEU A 9 9.10 14.61 -1.20
N GLY A 10 10.15 14.40 -1.99
CA GLY A 10 10.43 13.11 -2.62
C GLY A 10 10.73 11.99 -1.61
N ILE A 11 11.46 12.28 -0.53
CA ILE A 11 11.70 11.30 0.56
C ILE A 11 10.39 10.99 1.28
N VAL A 12 9.60 12.02 1.61
CA VAL A 12 8.30 11.85 2.28
C VAL A 12 7.39 10.97 1.42
N GLU A 13 7.26 11.24 0.13
CA GLU A 13 6.48 10.42 -0.80
C GLU A 13 7.02 8.98 -0.85
N GLY A 14 8.31 8.81 -1.11
CA GLY A 14 8.92 7.50 -1.26
C GLY A 14 8.80 6.62 -0.02
N VAL A 15 8.77 7.20 1.18
CA VAL A 15 8.52 6.44 2.41
C VAL A 15 7.03 6.19 2.63
N THR A 16 6.20 7.23 2.48
CA THR A 16 4.78 7.15 2.89
C THR A 16 3.89 6.43 1.89
N GLU A 17 4.26 6.36 0.61
CA GLU A 17 3.46 5.69 -0.43
C GLU A 17 3.37 4.17 -0.23
N PHE A 18 4.40 3.56 0.36
CA PHE A 18 4.40 2.11 0.64
C PHE A 18 3.76 1.75 1.98
N LEU A 19 3.46 2.75 2.81
CA LEU A 19 2.80 2.55 4.08
C LEU A 19 1.31 2.95 3.95
N PRO A 20 0.40 2.28 4.66
CA PRO A 20 -1.03 2.60 4.59
C PRO A 20 -1.38 3.87 5.39
N ILE A 21 -0.59 4.94 5.29
CA ILE A 21 -0.69 6.15 6.14
C ILE A 21 -1.09 7.42 5.38
N SER A 22 -1.55 7.29 4.12
CA SER A 22 -1.91 8.38 3.21
C SER A 22 -0.75 9.34 2.90
N SER A 23 -0.05 9.06 1.81
CA SER A 23 1.04 9.87 1.25
C SER A 23 0.59 11.29 0.93
N THR A 24 -0.55 11.46 0.25
CA THR A 24 -1.11 12.77 -0.11
C THR A 24 -1.33 13.69 1.10
N GLY A 25 -1.83 13.14 2.23
CA GLY A 25 -2.02 13.93 3.45
C GLY A 25 -0.70 14.40 4.07
N HIS A 26 0.30 13.51 4.12
CA HIS A 26 1.64 13.84 4.60
C HIS A 26 2.34 14.85 3.71
N LEU A 27 2.15 14.78 2.39
CA LEU A 27 2.77 15.71 1.47
C LEU A 27 2.18 17.12 1.58
N ILE A 28 0.86 17.23 1.73
CA ILE A 28 0.19 18.51 1.98
C ILE A 28 0.67 19.12 3.31
N LEU A 29 0.80 18.30 4.36
CA LEU A 29 1.29 18.75 5.65
C LEU A 29 2.76 19.19 5.57
N ALA A 30 3.62 18.40 4.93
CA ALA A 30 5.04 18.70 4.74
C ALA A 30 5.24 19.98 3.93
N SER A 31 4.51 20.14 2.82
CA SER A 31 4.53 21.37 2.00
C SER A 31 4.15 22.60 2.82
N ARG A 32 3.18 22.49 3.72
CA ARG A 32 2.79 23.59 4.62
C ARG A 32 3.82 23.88 5.71
N LEU A 33 4.40 22.84 6.32
CA LEU A 33 5.48 23.00 7.32
C LEU A 33 6.72 23.68 6.72
N LEU A 34 6.99 23.41 5.44
CA LEU A 34 8.06 24.03 4.68
C LEU A 34 7.69 25.42 4.11
N GLY A 35 6.47 25.93 4.37
CA GLY A 35 6.01 27.22 3.87
C GLY A 35 5.81 27.29 2.35
N ILE A 36 5.62 26.15 1.69
CA ILE A 36 5.44 26.05 0.24
C ILE A 36 3.99 26.35 -0.11
N ALA A 37 3.76 27.38 -0.92
CA ALA A 37 2.44 27.66 -1.47
C ALA A 37 1.99 26.53 -2.41
N GLN A 38 0.75 26.06 -2.24
CA GLN A 38 0.13 25.01 -3.05
C GLN A 38 -0.29 25.54 -4.43
N THR A 39 0.69 25.84 -5.27
CA THR A 39 0.50 26.26 -6.67
C THR A 39 0.26 25.04 -7.57
N ASP A 40 -0.22 25.27 -8.80
CA ASP A 40 -0.43 24.18 -9.77
C ASP A 40 0.87 23.46 -10.15
N PHE A 41 2.01 24.16 -10.05
CA PHE A 41 3.33 23.56 -10.19
C PHE A 41 3.61 22.55 -9.07
N VAL A 42 3.35 22.92 -7.81
CA VAL A 42 3.57 22.02 -6.67
C VAL A 42 2.68 20.80 -6.81
N LYS A 43 1.37 20.97 -7.05
CA LYS A 43 0.45 19.84 -7.26
C LYS A 43 0.91 18.90 -8.39
N SER A 44 1.40 19.47 -9.50
CA SER A 44 1.93 18.66 -10.61
C SER A 44 3.21 17.92 -10.19
N PHE A 45 4.07 18.57 -9.41
CA PHE A 45 5.25 17.94 -8.83
C PHE A 45 4.91 16.78 -7.88
N GLU A 46 3.89 16.95 -7.01
CA GLU A 46 3.39 15.88 -6.11
C GLU A 46 2.95 14.65 -6.92
N ILE A 47 2.25 14.86 -8.05
CA ILE A 47 1.85 13.76 -8.95
C ILE A 47 3.08 13.09 -9.59
N ILE A 48 4.07 13.87 -10.03
CA ILE A 48 5.28 13.33 -10.68
C ILE A 48 6.10 12.46 -9.72
N ILE A 49 6.28 12.87 -8.47
CA ILE A 49 7.04 12.07 -7.49
C ILE A 49 6.32 10.77 -7.13
N GLN A 50 4.98 10.78 -7.08
CA GLN A 50 4.17 9.58 -6.87
C GLN A 50 4.31 8.58 -8.04
N LEU A 51 4.35 9.08 -9.29
CA LEU A 51 4.68 8.23 -10.44
C LEU A 51 6.07 7.59 -10.31
N GLY A 52 7.03 8.30 -9.70
CA GLY A 52 8.34 7.76 -9.36
C GLY A 52 8.27 6.59 -8.37
N ALA A 53 7.44 6.70 -7.33
CA ALA A 53 7.22 5.61 -6.36
C ALA A 53 6.56 4.38 -7.02
N ILE A 54 5.56 4.60 -7.88
CA ILE A 54 4.92 3.52 -8.66
C ILE A 54 5.95 2.84 -9.58
N PHE A 55 6.79 3.63 -10.25
CA PHE A 55 7.83 3.11 -11.12
C PHE A 55 8.83 2.21 -10.36
N ALA A 56 9.18 2.57 -9.13
CA ALA A 56 10.03 1.73 -8.27
C ALA A 56 9.42 0.34 -8.02
N VAL A 57 8.10 0.26 -7.81
CA VAL A 57 7.38 -1.02 -7.65
C VAL A 57 7.37 -1.82 -8.94
N ILE A 58 7.13 -1.16 -10.08
CA ILE A 58 7.15 -1.83 -11.39
C ILE A 58 8.51 -2.46 -11.64
N VAL A 59 9.60 -1.74 -11.38
CA VAL A 59 10.97 -2.26 -11.53
C VAL A 59 11.23 -3.42 -10.55
N LEU A 60 10.80 -3.29 -9.30
CA LEU A 60 10.94 -4.33 -8.27
C LEU A 60 10.26 -5.65 -8.69
N TYR A 61 9.07 -5.58 -9.32
CA TYR A 61 8.31 -6.75 -9.74
C TYR A 61 8.42 -7.08 -11.22
N ALA A 62 9.26 -6.37 -11.99
CA ALA A 62 9.37 -6.51 -13.44
C ALA A 62 9.63 -7.97 -13.85
N GLN A 63 10.57 -8.65 -13.18
CA GLN A 63 10.88 -10.04 -13.49
C GLN A 63 9.73 -11.00 -13.16
N ALA A 64 8.97 -10.75 -12.09
CA ALA A 64 7.84 -11.59 -11.71
C ALA A 64 6.68 -11.44 -12.69
N LEU A 65 6.43 -10.20 -13.15
CA LEU A 65 5.41 -9.87 -14.15
C LEU A 65 5.74 -10.45 -15.53
N LEU A 66 7.02 -10.37 -15.93
CA LEU A 66 7.48 -10.89 -17.23
C LEU A 66 7.48 -12.42 -17.29
N LYS A 67 7.78 -13.10 -16.17
CA LYS A 67 7.82 -14.57 -16.13
C LYS A 67 6.43 -15.22 -16.07
N ASN A 68 5.43 -14.55 -15.49
CA ASN A 68 4.11 -15.12 -15.27
C ASN A 68 2.99 -14.17 -15.76
N PRO A 69 2.49 -14.33 -16.99
CA PRO A 69 1.43 -13.47 -17.53
C PRO A 69 0.11 -13.56 -16.75
N ASP A 70 -0.09 -14.64 -15.98
CA ASP A 70 -1.27 -14.79 -15.12
C ASP A 70 -1.28 -13.82 -13.94
N ILE A 71 -0.11 -13.35 -13.47
CA ILE A 71 -0.03 -12.30 -12.45
C ILE A 71 -0.55 -10.98 -13.03
N CYS A 72 -0.17 -10.63 -14.26
CA CYS A 72 -0.67 -9.43 -14.94
C CYS A 72 -2.19 -9.43 -15.06
N LYS A 73 -2.80 -10.57 -15.41
CA LYS A 73 -4.27 -10.70 -15.48
C LYS A 73 -4.92 -10.46 -14.11
N LYS A 74 -4.38 -11.03 -13.03
CA LYS A 74 -4.91 -10.84 -11.67
C LYS A 74 -4.79 -9.39 -11.21
N VAL A 75 -3.66 -8.74 -11.47
CA VAL A 75 -3.45 -7.32 -11.16
C VAL A 75 -4.44 -6.46 -11.94
N LEU A 76 -4.65 -6.73 -13.23
CA LEU A 76 -5.61 -6.00 -14.05
C LEU A 76 -7.04 -6.15 -13.53
N TRP A 77 -7.46 -7.37 -13.18
CA TRP A 77 -8.78 -7.62 -12.58
C TRP A 77 -8.97 -6.95 -11.22
N GLY A 78 -7.92 -6.81 -10.41
CA GLY A 78 -7.96 -6.02 -9.18
C GLY A 78 -8.00 -4.51 -9.41
N PHE A 79 -7.42 -4.04 -10.51
CA PHE A 79 -7.35 -2.62 -10.84
C PHE A 79 -8.70 -2.08 -11.34
N VAL A 80 -9.47 -2.87 -12.08
CA VAL A 80 -10.78 -2.45 -12.62
C VAL A 80 -11.75 -1.93 -11.53
N PRO A 81 -12.09 -2.69 -10.46
CA PRO A 81 -13.01 -2.21 -9.44
C PRO A 81 -12.44 -1.00 -8.68
N THR A 82 -11.13 -0.97 -8.46
CA THR A 82 -10.45 0.14 -7.80
C THR A 82 -10.50 1.42 -8.64
N GLY A 83 -10.26 1.33 -9.94
CA GLY A 83 -10.32 2.46 -10.87
C GLY A 83 -11.73 3.00 -11.04
N VAL A 84 -12.73 2.12 -11.13
CA VAL A 84 -14.14 2.52 -11.18
C VAL A 84 -14.53 3.28 -9.91
N LEU A 85 -14.27 2.71 -8.72
CA LEU A 85 -14.51 3.39 -7.45
C LEU A 85 -13.77 4.74 -7.37
N GLY A 86 -12.52 4.78 -7.85
CA GLY A 86 -11.71 5.99 -7.89
C GLY A 86 -12.35 7.11 -8.68
N ILE A 87 -12.88 6.83 -9.89
CA ILE A 87 -13.53 7.86 -10.72
C ILE A 87 -14.78 8.44 -10.03
N PHE A 88 -15.58 7.60 -9.36
CA PHE A 88 -16.78 8.06 -8.64
C PHE A 88 -16.43 8.87 -7.38
N LEU A 89 -15.38 8.47 -6.65
CA LEU A 89 -15.00 9.08 -5.37
C LEU A 89 -14.10 10.31 -5.54
N HIS A 90 -13.38 10.43 -6.66
CA HIS A 90 -12.38 11.50 -6.87
C HIS A 90 -12.96 12.89 -6.66
N SER A 91 -14.14 13.17 -7.22
CA SER A 91 -14.78 14.49 -7.16
C SER A 91 -15.16 14.88 -5.72
N ILE A 92 -15.65 13.92 -4.92
CA ILE A 92 -16.07 14.17 -3.52
C ILE A 92 -14.85 14.47 -2.63
N ILE A 93 -13.77 13.72 -2.83
CA ILE A 93 -12.55 13.85 -2.01
C ILE A 93 -11.84 15.17 -2.32
N LYS A 94 -11.68 15.53 -3.60
CA LYS A 94 -10.94 16.74 -3.99
C LYS A 94 -11.61 18.03 -3.50
N GLU A 95 -12.94 18.12 -3.63
CA GLU A 95 -13.68 19.34 -3.24
C GLU A 95 -13.86 19.48 -1.73
N LYS A 96 -14.15 18.39 -1.00
CA LYS A 96 -14.50 18.47 0.43
C LYS A 96 -13.33 18.25 1.39
N PHE A 97 -12.31 17.47 1.02
CA PHE A 97 -11.24 17.09 1.96
C PHE A 97 -9.97 17.96 1.86
N LEU A 98 -9.55 18.37 0.67
CA LEU A 98 -8.22 18.98 0.46
C LEU A 98 -8.15 20.48 0.78
N GLY A 99 -9.30 21.15 0.96
CA GLY A 99 -9.36 22.58 1.25
C GLY A 99 -9.09 22.96 2.72
N ASN A 100 -9.20 22.02 3.65
CA ASN A 100 -9.17 22.32 5.09
C ASN A 100 -8.15 21.45 5.85
N ASN A 101 -7.21 22.12 6.52
CA ASN A 101 -6.16 21.47 7.33
C ASN A 101 -6.70 20.57 8.42
N ALA A 102 -7.77 21.02 9.09
CA ALA A 102 -8.36 20.24 10.16
C ALA A 102 -8.85 18.89 9.62
N ILE A 103 -9.41 18.88 8.41
CA ILE A 103 -9.92 17.66 7.79
C ILE A 103 -8.78 16.68 7.46
N VAL A 104 -7.66 17.17 6.91
CA VAL A 104 -6.50 16.31 6.62
C VAL A 104 -5.96 15.67 7.91
N VAL A 105 -5.80 16.44 8.98
CA VAL A 105 -5.32 15.92 10.27
C VAL A 105 -6.30 14.92 10.87
N TRP A 106 -7.60 15.23 10.87
CA TRP A 106 -8.63 14.29 11.34
C TRP A 106 -8.69 13.01 10.49
N ALA A 107 -8.53 13.11 9.18
CA ALA A 107 -8.50 11.96 8.28
C ALA A 107 -7.31 11.05 8.59
N LEU A 108 -6.12 11.61 8.83
CA LEU A 108 -4.93 10.85 9.23
C LEU A 108 -5.12 10.19 10.60
N PHE A 109 -5.70 10.90 11.57
CA PHE A 109 -5.94 10.38 12.91
C PHE A 109 -6.96 9.24 12.91
N VAL A 110 -8.13 9.45 12.28
CA VAL A 110 -9.18 8.44 12.16
C VAL A 110 -8.72 7.27 11.32
N GLY A 111 -7.99 7.52 10.22
CA GLY A 111 -7.38 6.49 9.39
C GLY A 111 -6.41 5.60 10.19
N GLY A 112 -5.55 6.21 11.01
CA GLY A 112 -4.65 5.49 11.92
C GLY A 112 -5.39 4.59 12.91
N ILE A 113 -6.43 5.11 13.57
CA ILE A 113 -7.28 4.31 14.47
C ILE A 113 -7.97 3.17 13.72
N ALA A 114 -8.49 3.43 12.51
CA ALA A 114 -9.16 2.44 11.69
C ALA A 114 -8.21 1.30 11.28
N LEU A 115 -6.95 1.59 10.96
CA LEU A 115 -5.94 0.57 10.66
C LEU A 115 -5.65 -0.30 11.88
N ILE A 116 -5.49 0.30 13.06
CA ILE A 116 -5.30 -0.44 14.32
C ILE A 116 -6.52 -1.32 14.60
N ALA A 117 -7.73 -0.78 14.46
CA ALA A 117 -8.96 -1.53 14.64
C ALA A 117 -9.10 -2.69 13.64
N LEU A 118 -8.74 -2.47 12.37
CA LEU A 118 -8.73 -3.49 11.33
C LEU A 118 -7.71 -4.58 11.64
N GLU A 119 -6.52 -4.21 12.13
CA GLU A 119 -5.51 -5.17 12.58
C GLU A 119 -6.02 -6.02 13.74
N LEU A 120 -6.64 -5.40 14.76
CA LEU A 120 -7.23 -6.12 15.89
C LEU A 120 -8.37 -7.05 15.47
N PHE A 121 -9.23 -6.60 14.55
CA PHE A 121 -10.32 -7.41 14.02
C PHE A 121 -9.81 -8.60 13.19
N MET A 122 -8.82 -8.35 12.32
CA MET A 122 -8.22 -9.40 11.48
C MET A 122 -7.34 -10.36 12.29
N ARG A 123 -6.75 -9.93 13.41
CA ARG A 123 -5.98 -10.79 14.32
C ARG A 123 -6.83 -11.94 14.88
N ASN A 124 -8.08 -11.67 15.25
CA ASN A 124 -9.01 -12.71 15.69
C ASN A 124 -9.34 -13.72 14.58
N ARG A 125 -9.43 -13.28 13.32
CA ARG A 125 -9.70 -14.15 12.16
C ARG A 125 -8.45 -14.96 11.74
N LYS A 126 -7.25 -14.36 11.81
CA LYS A 126 -5.99 -15.06 11.52
C LYS A 126 -5.73 -16.21 12.51
N ASN A 127 -6.01 -16.01 13.80
CA ASN A 127 -5.89 -17.08 14.79
C ASN A 127 -6.83 -18.26 14.48
N ALA A 128 -8.07 -17.98 14.06
CA ALA A 128 -9.03 -19.00 13.63
C ALA A 128 -8.60 -19.73 12.33
N LEU A 129 -8.03 -19.03 11.35
CA LEU A 129 -7.54 -19.64 10.10
C LEU A 129 -6.31 -20.54 10.33
N VAL A 130 -5.42 -20.17 11.27
CA VAL A 130 -4.30 -21.02 11.70
C VAL A 130 -4.80 -22.27 12.41
N GLU A 131 -5.82 -22.16 13.27
CA GLU A 131 -6.41 -23.29 14.00
C GLU A 131 -7.09 -24.31 13.06
N ILE A 132 -7.80 -23.85 12.03
CA ILE A 132 -8.42 -24.73 11.01
C ILE A 132 -7.35 -25.46 10.17
N SER A 133 -6.21 -24.82 9.88
CA SER A 133 -5.08 -25.42 9.15
C SER A 133 -4.41 -26.56 9.94
N TYR A 134 -4.24 -26.40 11.26
CA TYR A 134 -3.72 -27.47 12.12
C TYR A 134 -4.76 -28.58 12.39
N GLY A 135 -6.06 -28.25 12.50
CA GLY A 135 -7.13 -29.22 12.71
C GLY A 135 -7.39 -30.14 11.50
N SER A 136 -7.23 -29.61 10.28
CA SER A 136 -7.35 -30.38 9.04
C SER A 136 -6.08 -31.17 8.67
N ALA A 137 -4.92 -30.80 9.21
CA ALA A 137 -3.67 -31.55 9.06
C ALA A 137 -3.59 -32.83 9.94
N PHE A 138 -4.38 -32.94 11.01
CA PHE A 138 -4.37 -34.13 11.87
C PHE A 138 -5.16 -35.31 11.26
N PHE A 139 -6.17 -35.04 10.44
CA PHE A 139 -7.01 -36.08 9.81
C PHE A 139 -6.50 -36.62 8.46
N HIS A 140 -5.41 -36.08 7.92
CA HIS A 140 -4.83 -36.51 6.64
C HIS A 140 -3.38 -37.01 6.76
N ASN A 141 -2.98 -37.51 7.93
CA ASN A 141 -1.64 -38.04 8.17
C ASN A 141 -1.56 -39.56 7.97
N ASN A 142 -1.77 -40.01 6.72
CA ASN A 142 -1.22 -41.30 6.27
C ASN A 142 -0.46 -41.24 4.93
N CYS A 143 -0.41 -40.09 4.24
CA CYS A 143 0.25 -40.00 2.92
C CYS A 143 1.45 -39.03 2.83
N GLY A 144 1.71 -38.21 3.87
CA GLY A 144 2.76 -37.18 3.84
C GLY A 144 4.12 -37.57 4.45
N ARG A 145 4.22 -38.72 5.12
CA ARG A 145 5.45 -39.15 5.83
C ARG A 145 6.60 -39.52 4.89
N THR A 146 6.34 -39.74 3.60
CA THR A 146 7.36 -40.13 2.61
C THR A 146 8.10 -38.92 2.03
N PHE A 147 7.48 -37.73 1.97
CA PHE A 147 8.07 -36.56 1.32
C PHE A 147 9.07 -35.79 2.22
N ALA A 148 8.85 -35.79 3.54
CA ALA A 148 9.71 -35.08 4.49
C ALA A 148 11.08 -35.74 4.75
N ARG A 149 11.30 -36.99 4.29
CA ARG A 149 12.63 -37.65 4.38
C ARG A 149 13.58 -37.26 3.25
N HIS A 150 13.10 -36.67 2.15
CA HIS A 150 13.96 -36.35 1.01
C HIS A 150 14.69 -35.00 1.12
N LEU A 151 14.23 -34.08 1.97
CA LEU A 151 14.83 -32.74 2.13
C LEU A 151 15.86 -32.62 3.27
N LYS A 152 16.08 -33.67 4.07
CA LYS A 152 17.13 -33.70 5.11
C LYS A 152 18.48 -34.25 4.63
N GLY A 153 18.60 -34.64 3.35
CA GLY A 153 19.83 -35.22 2.78
C GLY A 153 20.77 -34.25 2.05
N ALA A 154 20.39 -33.00 1.82
CA ALA A 154 21.19 -32.04 1.03
C ALA A 154 21.84 -30.97 1.91
N ARG A 155 22.48 -31.39 3.01
CA ARG A 155 23.40 -30.57 3.78
C ARG A 155 24.76 -31.29 3.86
N CYS A 156 25.49 -31.22 2.75
CA CYS A 156 26.95 -31.22 2.59
C CYS A 156 27.23 -30.60 1.23
#